data_AF-A0A4Y2E7W1-F1
#
_entry.id   AF-A0A4Y2E7W1-F1
#
_cell.length_a   1.000
_cell.length_b   1.000
_cell.length_c   1.000
_cell.angle_alpha   90.00
_cell.angle_beta   90.00
_cell.angle_gamma   90.00
#
_symmetry.space_group_name_H-M   'P 1'
#
loop_
_entity.id
_entity.type
_entity.pdbx_description
1 polymer ?
#
loop_
_entity_poly.entity_id
_entity_poly.type
_entity_poly.pdbx_seq_one_letter_code
_entity_poly.pdbx_strand_id
1 'polypeptide(L)'
;MKHFNKKSDFGTAFIMICDLNAMFPPSEIITRPSISDLLWLYDKWSNPLSIPGWSGFMEQATNHLGVEPTAIVYLPFVKDPPNDYDTVLLSSAEKYKMLQQKTSFAIFDQPLYLKAKEIL
;
A
#
# COMPACT_ATOMS: atom_id res chain seq x y z
N MET A 1 -14.82 13.09 21.70
CA MET A 1 -14.75 11.62 21.82
C MET A 1 -16.05 11.14 22.47
N LYS A 2 -16.80 10.22 21.86
CA LYS A 2 -18.03 9.67 22.45
C LYS A 2 -17.88 8.17 22.62
N HIS A 3 -18.05 7.70 23.85
CA HIS A 3 -18.00 6.28 24.19
C HIS A 3 -19.43 5.72 24.21
N PHE A 4 -19.63 4.61 23.49
CA PHE A 4 -20.88 3.84 23.58
C PHE A 4 -20.58 2.44 24.09
N ASN A 5 -21.17 2.12 25.25
CA ASN A 5 -21.13 0.78 25.81
C ASN A 5 -22.33 -0.02 25.29
N LYS A 6 -22.05 -1.18 24.69
CA LYS A 6 -23.08 -2.10 24.22
C LYS A 6 -23.73 -2.82 25.42
N LYS A 7 -24.99 -3.20 25.28
CA LYS A 7 -25.78 -3.89 26.33
C LYS A 7 -25.69 -5.44 26.29
N SER A 8 -24.85 -6.06 25.45
CA SER A 8 -24.87 -7.53 25.23
C SER A 8 -23.48 -8.14 24.99
N ASP A 9 -23.28 -9.37 25.48
CA ASP A 9 -22.00 -10.08 25.61
C ASP A 9 -21.48 -10.83 24.36
N PHE A 10 -21.94 -10.49 23.15
CA PHE A 10 -21.39 -11.08 21.92
C PHE A 10 -20.88 -10.01 20.94
N GLY A 11 -19.57 -10.08 20.62
CA GLY A 11 -18.84 -9.19 19.72
C GLY A 11 -18.13 -8.02 20.42
N THR A 12 -17.41 -7.20 19.63
CA THR A 12 -16.55 -6.07 20.06
C THR A 12 -17.15 -5.27 21.23
N ALA A 13 -16.43 -5.22 22.36
CA ALA A 13 -16.92 -4.71 23.65
C ALA A 13 -17.23 -3.21 23.66
N PHE A 14 -16.57 -2.43 22.80
CA PHE A 14 -16.79 -0.99 22.65
C PHE A 14 -16.64 -0.58 21.19
N ILE A 15 -17.41 0.42 20.78
CA ILE A 15 -17.22 1.11 19.49
C ILE A 15 -16.69 2.49 19.82
N MET A 16 -15.46 2.77 19.40
CA MET A 16 -14.92 4.13 19.46
C MET A 16 -15.36 4.90 18.22
N ILE A 17 -16.11 5.97 18.43
CA ILE A 17 -16.42 6.93 17.37
C ILE A 17 -15.44 8.09 17.51
N CYS A 18 -14.52 8.16 16.57
CA CYS A 18 -13.56 9.24 16.45
C CYS A 18 -13.96 10.16 15.30
N ASP A 19 -13.74 11.46 15.49
CA ASP A 19 -13.85 12.41 14.38
C ASP A 19 -12.67 12.15 13.43
N LEU A 20 -12.99 11.84 12.18
CA LEU A 20 -11.97 11.59 11.14
C LEU A 20 -11.08 12.81 10.95
N ASN A 21 -11.60 14.03 11.09
CA ASN A 21 -10.81 15.26 10.99
C ASN A 21 -9.84 15.42 12.17
N ALA A 22 -10.15 14.83 13.32
CA ALA A 22 -9.26 14.85 14.49
C ALA A 22 -8.18 13.76 14.41
N MET A 23 -8.46 12.64 13.73
CA MET A 23 -7.49 11.56 13.51
C MET A 23 -6.56 11.82 12.31
N PHE A 24 -7.12 12.39 11.27
CA PHE A 24 -6.44 12.74 10.03
C PHE A 24 -6.79 14.20 9.76
N PRO A 25 -6.15 15.17 10.45
CA PRO A 25 -6.29 16.56 10.06
C PRO A 25 -5.99 16.63 8.57
N PRO A 26 -6.85 17.24 7.75
CA PRO A 26 -6.63 17.29 6.32
C PRO A 26 -5.30 18.01 6.09
N SER A 27 -4.24 17.22 5.89
CA SER A 27 -2.98 17.74 5.42
C SER A 27 -3.29 18.42 4.10
N GLU A 28 -2.72 19.59 3.82
CA GLU A 28 -2.88 20.27 2.51
C GLU A 28 -2.54 19.36 1.32
N ILE A 29 -1.87 18.23 1.59
CA ILE A 29 -1.65 17.07 0.71
C ILE A 29 -2.89 16.14 0.68
N ILE A 30 -4.12 16.68 0.68
CA ILE A 30 -5.21 15.94 0.03
C ILE A 30 -4.79 15.89 -1.42
N THR A 31 -4.23 14.76 -1.83
CA THR A 31 -3.89 14.45 -3.22
C THR A 31 -5.14 14.74 -4.03
N ARG A 32 -5.15 15.89 -4.70
CA ARG A 32 -6.23 16.24 -5.62
C ARG A 32 -6.39 15.06 -6.58
N PRO A 33 -7.62 14.58 -6.81
CA PRO A 33 -7.84 13.54 -7.79
C PRO A 33 -7.17 13.96 -9.09
N SER A 34 -6.35 13.08 -9.65
CA SER A 34 -5.75 13.30 -10.95
C SER A 34 -6.85 13.34 -12.01
N ILE A 35 -6.52 13.83 -13.20
CA ILE A 35 -7.47 13.86 -14.32
C ILE A 35 -7.94 12.43 -14.64
N SER A 36 -7.06 11.43 -14.53
CA SER A 36 -7.40 10.03 -14.74
C SER A 36 -8.42 9.53 -13.70
N ASP A 37 -8.28 9.93 -12.43
CA ASP A 37 -9.22 9.57 -11.36
C ASP A 37 -10.61 10.15 -11.66
N LEU A 38 -10.67 11.41 -12.11
CA LEU A 38 -11.93 12.07 -12.47
C LEU A 38 -12.59 11.44 -13.70
N LEU A 39 -11.78 11.07 -14.70
CA LEU A 39 -12.28 10.43 -15.92
C LEU A 39 -12.86 9.05 -15.62
N TRP A 40 -12.13 8.23 -14.86
CA TRP A 40 -12.63 6.94 -14.40
C TRP A 40 -13.91 7.08 -13.59
N LEU A 41 -13.97 8.04 -12.66
CA LEU A 41 -15.16 8.25 -11.82
C LEU A 41 -16.39 8.62 -12.66
N TYR A 42 -16.21 9.50 -13.66
CA TYR A 42 -17.27 9.88 -14.58
C TYR A 42 -17.74 8.71 -15.46
N ASP A 43 -16.79 7.98 -16.05
CA ASP A 43 -17.08 6.83 -16.90
C ASP A 43 -17.77 5.72 -16.10
N LYS A 44 -17.32 5.47 -14.87
CA LYS A 44 -17.91 4.48 -13.97
C LYS A 44 -19.32 4.87 -13.53
N TRP A 45 -19.59 6.16 -13.37
CA TRP A 45 -20.94 6.66 -13.08
C TRP A 45 -21.86 6.55 -14.30
N SER A 46 -21.37 6.90 -15.49
CA SER A 46 -22.18 6.89 -16.73
C SER A 46 -22.45 5.48 -17.26
N ASN A 47 -21.54 4.53 -17.06
CA ASN A 47 -21.65 3.17 -17.58
C ASN A 47 -21.09 2.11 -16.60
N PRO A 48 -21.78 1.84 -15.48
CA PRO A 48 -21.21 1.10 -14.34
C PRO A 48 -20.87 -0.36 -14.64
N LEU A 49 -21.53 -0.98 -15.62
CA LEU A 49 -21.33 -2.39 -15.98
C LEU A 49 -20.18 -2.62 -16.97
N SER A 50 -19.81 -1.62 -17.78
CA SER A 50 -18.77 -1.78 -18.81
C SER A 50 -17.39 -1.34 -18.33
N ILE A 51 -17.32 -0.37 -17.41
CA ILE A 51 -16.05 0.17 -16.94
C ILE A 51 -15.49 -0.72 -15.81
N PRO A 52 -14.26 -1.23 -15.92
CA PRO A 52 -13.64 -2.02 -14.86
C PRO A 52 -13.37 -1.19 -13.59
N GLY A 53 -12.90 -1.86 -12.53
CA GLY A 53 -12.34 -1.15 -11.37
C GLY A 53 -11.13 -0.30 -11.78
N TRP A 54 -10.68 0.60 -10.89
CA TRP A 54 -9.60 1.55 -11.16
C TRP A 54 -8.36 0.91 -11.80
N SER A 55 -7.91 -0.24 -11.28
CA SER A 55 -6.76 -0.97 -11.82
C SER A 55 -6.95 -1.39 -13.28
N GLY A 56 -8.10 -1.98 -13.61
CA GLY A 56 -8.42 -2.39 -14.98
C GLY A 56 -8.65 -1.22 -15.91
N PHE A 57 -9.16 -0.09 -15.40
CA PHE A 57 -9.29 1.14 -16.18
C PHE A 57 -7.91 1.68 -16.55
N MET A 58 -6.99 1.72 -15.59
CA MET A 58 -5.62 2.15 -15.84
C MET A 58 -4.90 1.22 -16.81
N GLU A 59 -5.07 -0.10 -16.68
CA GLU A 59 -4.54 -1.09 -17.62
C GLU A 59 -5.03 -0.84 -19.05
N GLN A 60 -6.32 -0.59 -19.24
CA GLN A 60 -6.89 -0.26 -20.56
C GLN A 60 -6.36 1.08 -21.08
N ALA A 61 -6.32 2.10 -20.22
CA ALA A 61 -5.86 3.44 -20.58
C ALA A 61 -4.37 3.46 -20.97
N THR A 62 -3.54 2.62 -20.35
CA THR A 62 -2.09 2.56 -20.59
C THR A 62 -1.66 1.43 -21.50
N ASN A 63 -2.58 0.62 -22.03
CA ASN A 63 -2.25 -0.54 -22.89
C ASN A 63 -1.43 -0.18 -24.15
N HIS A 64 -1.54 1.07 -24.60
CA HIS A 64 -0.77 1.59 -25.74
C HIS A 64 0.69 1.96 -25.36
N LEU A 65 1.00 2.10 -24.08
CA LEU A 65 2.34 2.37 -23.59
C LEU A 65 3.12 1.06 -23.58
N GLY A 66 4.29 1.04 -24.20
CA GLY A 66 5.22 -0.08 -24.09
C GLY A 66 5.71 -0.20 -22.64
N VAL A 67 5.12 -1.09 -21.86
CA VAL A 67 5.52 -1.36 -20.47
C VAL A 67 6.37 -2.62 -20.41
N GLU A 68 7.47 -2.56 -19.67
CA GLU A 68 8.23 -3.78 -19.34
C GLU A 68 7.61 -4.45 -18.11
N PRO A 69 7.35 -5.76 -18.14
CA PRO A 69 6.82 -6.47 -17.00
C PRO A 69 7.84 -6.46 -15.85
N THR A 70 7.36 -6.17 -14.64
CA THR A 70 8.16 -6.22 -13.42
C THR A 70 7.71 -7.39 -12.54
N ALA A 71 8.58 -7.84 -11.63
CA ALA A 71 8.27 -8.94 -10.72
C ALA A 71 8.57 -8.53 -9.28
N ILE A 72 7.61 -8.81 -8.38
CA ILE A 72 7.82 -8.71 -6.94
C ILE A 72 8.46 -10.02 -6.49
N VAL A 73 9.67 -9.93 -5.95
CA VAL A 73 10.43 -11.08 -5.48
C VAL A 73 10.56 -10.97 -3.97
N TYR A 74 10.02 -11.96 -3.26
CA TYR A 74 10.21 -12.05 -1.82
C TYR A 74 11.66 -12.43 -1.51
N LEU A 75 12.29 -11.66 -0.61
CA LEU A 75 13.57 -12.04 -0.03
C LEU A 75 13.37 -13.18 0.97
N PRO A 76 14.34 -14.10 1.08
CA PRO A 76 14.30 -15.10 2.13
C PRO A 76 14.33 -14.42 3.51
N PHE A 77 13.80 -15.08 4.53
CA PHE A 77 13.88 -14.59 5.90
C PHE A 77 15.35 -14.43 6.32
N VAL A 78 15.77 -13.19 6.48
CA VAL A 78 17.08 -12.82 7.00
C VAL A 78 17.04 -12.92 8.52
N LYS A 79 17.97 -13.67 9.12
CA LYS A 79 18.08 -13.86 10.58
C LYS A 79 19.12 -12.90 11.18
N ASP A 80 19.13 -11.66 10.71
CA ASP A 80 20.07 -10.64 11.15
C ASP A 80 19.32 -9.49 11.83
N PRO A 81 19.99 -8.69 12.69
CA PRO A 81 19.34 -7.61 13.40
C PRO A 81 18.67 -6.64 12.42
N PRO A 82 17.39 -6.27 12.61
CA PRO A 82 16.70 -5.32 11.72
C PRO A 82 17.32 -3.92 11.67
N ASN A 83 18.30 -3.64 12.54
CA ASN A 83 19.05 -2.40 12.56
C ASN A 83 20.30 -2.44 11.65
N ASP A 84 20.66 -3.60 11.10
CA ASP A 84 21.72 -3.75 10.13
C ASP A 84 21.19 -3.52 8.71
N TYR A 85 21.26 -2.27 8.28
CA TYR A 85 20.78 -1.79 6.98
C TYR A 85 21.46 -2.50 5.80
N ASP A 86 22.72 -2.92 5.99
CA ASP A 86 23.53 -3.51 4.94
C ASP A 86 23.03 -4.90 4.55
N THR A 87 22.44 -5.66 5.48
CA THR A 87 22.03 -7.04 5.21
C THR A 87 20.86 -7.16 4.23
N VAL A 88 19.85 -6.28 4.32
CA VAL A 88 18.73 -6.29 3.35
C VAL A 88 19.18 -5.78 1.98
N LEU A 89 20.09 -4.81 1.96
CA LEU A 89 20.67 -4.30 0.72
C LEU A 89 21.55 -5.36 0.04
N LEU A 90 22.38 -6.09 0.79
CA LEU A 90 23.21 -7.17 0.26
C LEU A 90 22.35 -8.32 -0.28
N SER A 91 21.40 -8.81 0.51
CA SER A 91 20.54 -9.94 0.12
C SER A 91 19.67 -9.62 -1.10
N SER A 92 19.18 -8.38 -1.22
CA SER A 92 18.49 -7.91 -2.42
C SER A 92 19.41 -7.82 -3.63
N ALA A 93 20.64 -7.32 -3.46
CA ALA A 93 21.63 -7.24 -4.53
C ALA A 93 22.08 -8.62 -5.05
N GLU A 94 22.22 -9.61 -4.16
CA GLU A 94 22.52 -10.99 -4.56
C GLU A 94 21.36 -11.62 -5.34
N LYS A 95 20.13 -11.46 -4.85
CA LYS A 95 18.92 -11.95 -5.53
C LYS A 95 18.75 -11.31 -6.90
N TYR A 96 19.00 -10.00 -7.00
CA TYR A 96 19.02 -9.23 -8.24
C TYR A 96 19.97 -9.86 -9.27
N LYS A 97 21.21 -10.16 -8.87
CA LYS A 97 22.21 -10.77 -9.76
C LYS A 97 21.77 -12.15 -10.25
N MET A 98 21.18 -12.96 -9.37
CA MET A 98 20.68 -14.30 -9.74
C MET A 98 19.54 -14.24 -10.76
N LEU A 99 18.67 -13.24 -10.66
CA LEU A 99 17.48 -13.10 -11.50
C LEU A 99 17.71 -12.30 -12.77
N GLN A 100 18.93 -11.78 -12.99
CA GLN A 100 19.29 -10.94 -14.14
C GLN A 100 18.31 -9.77 -14.37
N GLN A 101 17.76 -9.23 -13.28
CA GLN A 101 16.87 -8.07 -13.38
C GLN A 101 17.68 -6.81 -13.74
N LYS A 102 17.04 -5.81 -14.33
CA LYS A 102 17.69 -4.56 -14.73
C LYS A 102 17.76 -3.53 -13.60
N THR A 103 16.76 -3.55 -12.71
CA THR A 103 16.61 -2.64 -11.57
C THR A 103 15.91 -3.38 -10.43
N SER A 104 16.37 -3.20 -9.19
CA SER A 104 15.71 -3.74 -7.98
C SER A 104 15.45 -2.63 -6.96
N PHE A 105 14.26 -2.64 -6.35
CA PHE A 105 13.93 -1.76 -5.22
C PHE A 105 13.72 -2.61 -3.98
N ALA A 106 14.50 -2.36 -2.92
CA ALA A 106 14.28 -2.95 -1.61
C ALA A 106 13.37 -2.00 -0.81
N ILE A 107 12.18 -2.46 -0.47
CA ILE A 107 11.22 -1.72 0.36
C ILE A 107 11.04 -2.42 1.69
N PHE A 108 10.98 -1.63 2.76
CA PHE A 108 10.59 -2.09 4.08
C PHE A 108 9.14 -1.70 4.32
N ASP A 109 8.36 -2.63 4.84
CA ASP A 109 7.07 -2.30 5.44
C ASP A 109 7.36 -1.43 6.68
N GLN A 110 7.08 -0.14 6.58
CA GLN A 110 7.47 0.86 7.57
C GLN A 110 6.83 0.58 8.96
N PRO A 111 5.53 0.24 9.08
CA PRO A 111 4.95 -0.31 10.30
C PRO A 111 5.69 -1.54 10.86
N LEU A 112 6.07 -2.48 9.99
CA LEU A 112 6.75 -3.71 10.40
C LEU A 112 8.18 -3.44 10.88
N TYR A 113 8.90 -2.54 10.22
CA TYR A 113 10.24 -2.09 10.59
C TYR A 113 10.25 -1.41 11.97
N LEU A 114 9.28 -0.54 12.23
CA LEU A 114 9.14 0.12 13.53
C LEU A 114 8.88 -0.90 14.64
N LYS A 115 7.97 -1.86 14.42
CA LYS A 115 7.75 -2.98 15.37
C LYS A 115 9.00 -3.83 15.57
N ALA A 116 9.75 -4.11 14.50
CA ALA A 116 10.98 -4.89 14.60
C ALA A 116 12.07 -4.18 15.40
N LYS A 117 12.11 -2.84 15.35
CA LYS A 117 12.99 -2.01 16.19
C LYS A 117 12.59 -2.01 17.67
N GLU A 118 11.32 -2.14 18.00
CA GLU A 118 10.83 -2.20 19.39
C GLU A 118 11.12 -3.54 20.09
N ILE A 119 11.38 -4.59 19.31
CA ILE A 119 11.69 -5.94 19.84
C ILE A 119 13.19 -6.08 20.22
N LEU A 120 14.06 -5.21 19.70
CA LEU A 120 15.48 -5.09 20.08
C LEU A 120 15.65 -4.18 21.29
#